data_AF-A0A2E2SD64-F1
#
_entry.id   AF-A0A2E2SD64-F1
#
_cell.length_a   1.000
_cell.length_b   1.000
_cell.length_c   1.000
_cell.angle_alpha   90.00
_cell.angle_beta   90.00
_cell.angle_gamma   90.00
#
_symmetry.space_group_name_H-M   'P 1'
#
loop_
_entity.id
_entity.type
_entity.pdbx_description
1 polymer ?
#
loop_
_entity_poly.entity_id
_entity_poly.type
_entity_poly.pdbx_seq_one_letter_code
_entity_poly.pdbx_strand_id
1 'polypeptide(L)'
;IGFKNGTDGSLTVAINALQSVAKPHRFLGINSDGKVSVIKTKGNPHAHVVLRGGNGKPNYDSVSVSICEQELSKAGVDKNIMIDCSHANSNKDHNLQPLVLENICNQILDGNQSIVGVMVESNLEGGNQKLSDDLSQLKYGVSVTDACIDWETTKDGILSMAEKLRPIMKKRASNK
;
A
#
# COMPACT_ATOMS: atom_id res chain seq x y z
N ILE A 1 6.84 3.99 7.50
CA ILE A 1 5.52 3.46 7.93
C ILE A 1 4.48 3.94 6.91
N GLY A 2 3.63 3.04 6.40
CA GLY A 2 2.55 3.41 5.48
C GLY A 2 1.22 3.62 6.22
N PHE A 3 0.54 4.74 6.00
CA PHE A 3 -0.79 5.01 6.55
C PHE A 3 -1.84 4.90 5.45
N LYS A 4 -2.72 3.90 5.57
CA LYS A 4 -3.85 3.71 4.64
C LYS A 4 -4.85 4.85 4.75
N ASN A 5 -5.41 5.29 3.63
CA ASN A 5 -6.56 6.19 3.64
C ASN A 5 -7.76 5.56 4.38
N GLY A 6 -8.70 6.39 4.81
CA GLY A 6 -9.93 5.96 5.49
C GLY A 6 -10.72 4.97 4.64
N THR A 7 -11.49 4.08 5.27
CA THR A 7 -12.33 3.10 4.55
C THR A 7 -13.43 3.77 3.71
N ASP A 8 -13.73 5.03 4.01
CA ASP A 8 -14.60 5.94 3.27
C ASP A 8 -13.90 6.61 2.05
N GLY A 9 -12.60 6.36 1.86
CA GLY A 9 -11.79 6.99 0.81
C GLY A 9 -11.10 8.28 1.24
N SER A 10 -11.36 8.77 2.46
CA SER A 10 -10.82 10.06 2.94
C SER A 10 -9.31 10.01 3.17
N LEU A 11 -8.60 11.02 2.65
CA LEU A 11 -7.16 11.20 2.87
C LEU A 11 -6.85 11.87 4.22
N THR A 12 -7.82 12.58 4.82
CA THR A 12 -7.61 13.39 6.02
C THR A 12 -7.00 12.58 7.18
N VAL A 13 -7.49 11.36 7.40
CA VAL A 13 -6.99 10.48 8.48
C VAL A 13 -5.52 10.11 8.25
N ALA A 14 -5.15 9.77 7.01
CA ALA A 14 -3.78 9.41 6.66
C ALA A 14 -2.85 10.63 6.73
N ILE A 15 -3.27 11.79 6.23
CA ILE A 15 -2.49 13.04 6.27
C ILE A 15 -2.22 13.48 7.72
N ASN A 16 -3.24 13.47 8.58
CA ASN A 16 -3.07 13.79 10.00
C ASN A 16 -2.10 12.82 10.69
N ALA A 17 -2.15 11.54 10.32
CA ALA A 17 -1.20 10.55 10.82
C ALA A 17 0.23 10.82 10.34
N LEU A 18 0.43 11.24 9.09
CA LEU A 18 1.74 11.62 8.54
C LEU A 18 2.34 12.85 9.24
N GLN A 19 1.51 13.86 9.55
CA GLN A 19 1.97 15.02 10.30
C GLN A 19 2.34 14.65 11.75
N SER A 20 1.53 13.80 12.39
CA SER A 20 1.74 13.37 13.78
C SER A 20 2.98 12.46 13.92
N VAL A 21 3.14 11.47 13.03
CA VAL A 21 4.22 10.49 13.12
C VAL A 21 5.61 11.12 12.95
N ALA A 22 5.70 12.24 12.22
CA ALA A 22 6.94 12.97 12.00
C ALA A 22 7.48 13.68 13.25
N LYS A 23 6.69 13.77 14.34
CA LYS A 23 7.04 14.50 15.56
C LYS A 23 7.40 13.57 16.74
N PRO A 24 8.22 14.01 17.70
CA PRO A 24 8.44 13.29 18.95
C PRO A 24 7.15 13.12 19.76
N HIS A 25 6.93 11.93 20.31
CA HIS A 25 5.82 11.63 21.23
C HIS A 25 6.31 11.11 22.58
N ARG A 26 5.46 11.23 23.60
CA ARG A 26 5.61 10.53 24.89
C ARG A 26 4.31 9.81 25.22
N PHE A 27 4.38 8.53 25.54
CA PHE A 27 3.21 7.72 25.88
C PHE A 27 3.57 6.59 26.84
N LEU A 28 2.56 6.02 27.51
CA LEU A 28 2.74 4.86 28.37
C LEU A 28 2.83 3.59 27.51
N GLY A 29 3.87 2.79 27.74
CA GLY A 29 4.10 1.53 27.04
C GLY A 29 4.81 0.51 27.92
N ILE A 30 5.25 -0.58 27.30
CA ILE A 30 6.00 -1.65 27.96
C ILE A 30 7.44 -1.61 27.45
N ASN A 31 8.41 -1.62 28.36
CA ASN A 31 9.83 -1.67 27.99
C ASN A 31 10.28 -3.13 27.67
N SER A 32 11.54 -3.30 27.28
CA SER A 32 12.10 -4.62 26.94
C SER A 32 12.08 -5.63 28.10
N ASP A 33 11.94 -5.17 29.35
CA ASP A 33 11.86 -6.01 30.55
C ASP A 33 10.42 -6.36 30.94
N GLY A 34 9.44 -6.01 30.10
CA GLY A 34 8.02 -6.25 30.38
C GLY A 34 7.41 -5.29 31.41
N LYS A 35 8.09 -4.20 31.76
CA LYS A 35 7.61 -3.24 32.77
C LYS A 35 6.93 -2.04 32.13
N VAL A 36 5.90 -1.53 32.79
CA VAL A 36 5.25 -0.26 32.43
C VAL A 36 6.27 0.87 32.51
N SER A 37 6.37 1.65 31.44
CA SER A 37 7.34 2.73 31.29
C SER A 37 6.79 3.87 30.44
N VAL A 38 7.34 5.08 30.61
CA VAL A 38 7.11 6.19 29.67
C VAL A 38 8.04 6.02 28.49
N ILE A 39 7.49 5.79 27.30
CA ILE A 39 8.24 5.69 26.04
C ILE A 39 8.35 7.08 25.42
N LYS A 40 9.54 7.43 24.95
CA LYS A 40 9.81 8.67 24.20
C LYS A 40 10.31 8.32 22.80
N THR A 41 9.66 8.86 21.77
CA THR A 41 10.08 8.66 20.38
C THR A 41 10.73 9.94 19.82
N LYS A 42 11.51 9.80 18.74
CA LYS A 42 12.12 10.92 18.03
C LYS A 42 11.23 11.50 16.91
N GLY A 43 10.10 10.84 16.62
CA GLY A 43 9.37 10.99 15.36
C GLY A 43 9.98 10.12 14.25
N ASN A 44 9.20 9.87 13.20
CA ASN A 44 9.59 9.12 12.02
C ASN A 44 9.25 9.93 10.75
N PRO A 45 10.25 10.54 10.08
CA PRO A 45 10.03 11.29 8.85
C PRO A 45 9.82 10.40 7.63
N HIS A 46 10.05 9.08 7.73
CA HIS A 46 9.98 8.13 6.63
C HIS A 46 8.60 7.44 6.53
N ALA A 47 7.54 8.25 6.63
CA ALA A 47 6.18 7.79 6.46
C ALA A 47 5.61 8.15 5.08
N HIS A 48 4.60 7.42 4.63
CA HIS A 48 3.95 7.63 3.33
C HIS A 48 2.46 7.28 3.40
N VAL A 49 1.68 7.81 2.47
CA VAL A 49 0.26 7.44 2.34
C VAL A 49 0.12 6.15 1.53
N VAL A 50 -0.87 5.34 1.87
CA VAL A 50 -1.27 4.15 1.11
C VAL A 50 -2.69 4.35 0.59
N LEU A 51 -2.83 4.43 -0.74
CA LEU A 51 -4.12 4.50 -1.43
C LEU A 51 -4.67 3.08 -1.60
N ARG A 52 -5.83 2.77 -1.01
CA ARG A 52 -6.43 1.43 -0.97
C ARG A 52 -7.92 1.41 -1.33
N GLY A 53 -8.38 2.41 -2.07
CA GLY A 53 -9.78 2.70 -2.37
C GLY A 53 -10.58 3.12 -1.13
N GLY A 54 -11.91 3.20 -1.28
CA GLY A 54 -12.84 3.46 -0.18
C GLY A 54 -14.25 3.75 -0.68
N ASN A 55 -15.25 3.58 0.19
CA ASN A 55 -16.68 3.71 -0.18
C ASN A 55 -17.07 2.93 -1.46
N GLY A 56 -16.48 1.75 -1.64
CA GLY A 56 -16.72 0.90 -2.81
C GLY A 56 -16.17 1.45 -4.13
N LYS A 57 -15.27 2.44 -4.08
CA LYS A 57 -14.61 3.00 -5.27
C LYS A 57 -13.09 2.83 -5.20
N PRO A 58 -12.44 2.52 -6.32
CA PRO A 58 -11.00 2.58 -6.41
C PRO A 58 -10.49 4.03 -6.35
N ASN A 59 -9.22 4.19 -5.96
CA ASN A 59 -8.51 5.46 -5.97
C ASN A 59 -7.05 5.32 -6.47
N TYR A 60 -6.81 4.36 -7.36
CA TYR A 60 -5.49 4.12 -7.95
C TYR A 60 -5.24 4.88 -9.26
N ASP A 61 -6.28 5.43 -9.89
CA ASP A 61 -6.19 6.12 -11.18
C ASP A 61 -5.45 7.46 -11.07
N SER A 62 -5.04 8.00 -12.21
CA SER A 62 -4.23 9.22 -12.27
C SER A 62 -4.93 10.46 -11.68
N VAL A 63 -6.26 10.53 -11.74
CA VAL A 63 -7.02 11.65 -11.14
C VAL A 63 -6.96 11.54 -9.62
N SER A 64 -7.21 10.34 -9.09
CA SER A 64 -7.10 10.08 -7.65
C SER A 64 -5.69 10.33 -7.11
N VAL A 65 -4.66 9.92 -7.85
CA VAL A 65 -3.26 10.18 -7.48
C VAL A 65 -2.94 11.68 -7.49
N SER A 66 -3.38 12.41 -8.51
CA SER A 66 -3.19 13.87 -8.59
C SER A 66 -3.89 14.62 -7.44
N ILE A 67 -5.11 14.22 -7.08
CA ILE A 67 -5.82 14.76 -5.92
C ILE A 67 -5.01 14.50 -4.64
N CYS A 68 -4.50 13.28 -4.47
CA CYS A 68 -3.67 12.93 -3.33
C CYS A 68 -2.40 13.79 -3.26
N GLU A 69 -1.70 13.99 -4.37
CA GLU A 69 -0.53 14.87 -4.44
C GLU A 69 -0.84 16.31 -4.00
N GLN A 70 -1.98 16.85 -4.42
CA GLN A 70 -2.41 18.20 -4.06
C GLN A 70 -2.70 18.30 -2.55
N GLU A 71 -3.41 17.33 -1.98
CA GLU A 71 -3.72 17.34 -0.54
C GLU A 71 -2.47 17.15 0.33
N LEU A 72 -1.53 16.28 -0.09
CA LEU A 72 -0.22 16.14 0.57
C LEU A 72 0.57 17.45 0.52
N SER A 73 0.58 18.10 -0.65
CA SER A 73 1.25 19.39 -0.83
C SER A 73 0.64 20.49 0.04
N LYS A 74 -0.69 20.60 0.10
CA LYS A 74 -1.40 21.56 0.97
C LYS A 74 -1.09 21.33 2.46
N ALA A 75 -0.92 20.07 2.85
CA ALA A 75 -0.61 19.69 4.23
C ALA A 75 0.89 19.77 4.59
N GLY A 76 1.76 20.12 3.63
CA GLY A 76 3.21 20.23 3.83
C GLY A 76 3.88 18.89 4.13
N VAL A 77 3.36 17.80 3.57
CA VAL A 77 3.93 16.44 3.69
C VAL A 77 4.47 15.96 2.34
N ASP A 78 5.50 15.12 2.38
CA ASP A 78 6.12 14.58 1.16
C ASP A 78 5.12 13.76 0.34
N LYS A 79 5.18 13.92 -0.98
CA LYS A 79 4.33 13.22 -1.96
C LYS A 79 4.79 11.78 -2.21
N ASN A 80 5.03 11.02 -1.14
CA ASN A 80 5.36 9.60 -1.22
C ASN A 80 4.05 8.79 -1.12
N ILE A 81 3.65 8.19 -2.24
CA ILE A 81 2.39 7.45 -2.37
C ILE A 81 2.70 5.99 -2.66
N MET A 82 2.15 5.09 -1.84
CA MET A 82 2.04 3.67 -2.17
C MET A 82 0.61 3.37 -2.59
N ILE A 83 0.42 2.49 -3.56
CA ILE A 83 -0.92 2.07 -4.01
C ILE A 83 -1.11 0.60 -3.69
N ASP A 84 -2.16 0.29 -2.95
CA ASP A 84 -2.63 -1.07 -2.66
C ASP A 84 -3.48 -1.55 -3.84
N CYS A 85 -3.03 -2.62 -4.50
CA CYS A 85 -3.71 -3.20 -5.66
C CYS A 85 -4.97 -3.99 -5.28
N SER A 86 -5.13 -4.36 -4.01
CA SER A 86 -6.21 -5.20 -3.50
C SER A 86 -7.37 -4.36 -2.91
N HIS A 87 -8.10 -4.91 -1.95
CA HIS A 87 -9.15 -4.24 -1.18
C HIS A 87 -10.17 -3.51 -2.07
N ALA A 88 -10.46 -2.23 -1.80
CA ALA A 88 -11.42 -1.47 -2.57
C ALA A 88 -10.88 -1.03 -3.94
N ASN A 89 -9.56 -1.08 -4.15
CA ASN A 89 -8.97 -0.86 -5.48
C ASN A 89 -9.21 -2.04 -6.43
N SER A 90 -9.31 -3.26 -5.90
CA SER A 90 -9.70 -4.43 -6.68
C SER A 90 -11.20 -4.75 -6.63
N ASN A 91 -12.04 -3.87 -6.06
CA ASN A 91 -13.44 -4.16 -5.75
C ASN A 91 -13.63 -5.48 -4.97
N LYS A 92 -12.64 -5.87 -4.15
CA LYS A 92 -12.54 -7.15 -3.44
C LYS A 92 -12.47 -8.39 -4.36
N ASP A 93 -12.19 -8.21 -5.64
CA ASP A 93 -11.88 -9.28 -6.58
C ASP A 93 -10.36 -9.32 -6.82
N HIS A 94 -9.70 -10.30 -6.21
CA HIS A 94 -8.25 -10.49 -6.33
C HIS A 94 -7.77 -10.58 -7.79
N ASN A 95 -8.59 -11.04 -8.73
CA ASN A 95 -8.24 -11.13 -10.15
C ASN A 95 -8.08 -9.76 -10.83
N LEU A 96 -8.54 -8.67 -10.20
CA LEU A 96 -8.38 -7.31 -10.71
C LEU A 96 -7.06 -6.66 -10.26
N GLN A 97 -6.32 -7.25 -9.30
CA GLN A 97 -5.02 -6.71 -8.86
C GLN A 97 -4.02 -6.47 -10.01
N PRO A 98 -3.89 -7.37 -11.02
CA PRO A 98 -3.01 -7.14 -12.16
C PRO A 98 -3.38 -5.90 -12.99
N LEU A 99 -4.67 -5.60 -13.14
CA LEU A 99 -5.14 -4.40 -13.85
C LEU A 99 -4.77 -3.12 -13.10
N VAL A 100 -4.88 -3.16 -11.77
CA VAL A 100 -4.43 -2.04 -10.92
C VAL A 100 -2.92 -1.86 -11.05
N LEU A 101 -2.15 -2.94 -11.00
CA LEU A 101 -0.69 -2.92 -11.15
C LEU A 101 -0.26 -2.36 -12.51
N GLU A 102 -0.92 -2.77 -13.60
CA GLU A 102 -0.66 -2.25 -14.93
C GLU A 102 -0.97 -0.74 -15.04
N ASN A 103 -2.09 -0.29 -14.46
CA ASN A 103 -2.41 1.13 -14.43
C ASN A 103 -1.32 1.96 -13.72
N ILE A 104 -0.84 1.47 -12.57
CA ILE A 104 0.26 2.09 -11.83
C ILE A 104 1.54 2.14 -12.66
N CYS A 105 1.87 1.04 -13.33
CA CYS A 105 3.03 0.97 -14.22
C CYS A 105 2.94 2.04 -15.32
N ASN A 106 1.79 2.20 -15.95
CA ASN A 106 1.58 3.19 -17.01
C ASN A 106 1.71 4.63 -16.49
N GLN A 107 1.14 4.94 -15.32
CA GLN A 107 1.33 6.27 -14.71
C GLN A 107 2.81 6.59 -14.44
N ILE A 108 3.58 5.61 -14.01
CA ILE A 108 5.03 5.75 -13.80
C ILE A 108 5.76 5.98 -15.13
N LEU A 109 5.37 5.27 -16.19
CA LEU A 109 5.92 5.46 -17.55
C LEU A 109 5.61 6.85 -18.09
N ASP A 110 4.41 7.36 -17.82
CA ASP A 110 3.94 8.70 -18.19
C ASP A 110 4.58 9.81 -17.34
N GLY A 111 5.45 9.45 -16.39
CA GLY A 111 6.32 10.38 -15.68
C GLY A 111 5.88 10.73 -14.26
N ASN A 112 4.82 10.11 -13.71
CA ASN A 112 4.44 10.30 -12.31
C ASN A 112 5.66 10.05 -11.40
N GLN A 113 5.99 10.97 -10.48
CA GLN A 113 7.13 10.83 -9.57
C GLN A 113 6.75 10.46 -8.13
N SER A 114 5.48 10.61 -7.75
CA SER A 114 4.99 10.42 -6.38
C SER A 114 4.71 8.98 -6.00
N ILE A 115 4.40 8.11 -6.96
CA ILE A 115 4.21 6.68 -6.70
C ILE A 115 5.57 6.05 -6.39
N VAL A 116 5.77 5.64 -5.14
CA VAL A 116 7.02 5.07 -4.64
C VAL A 116 6.94 3.57 -4.37
N GLY A 117 5.75 2.98 -4.45
CA GLY A 117 5.58 1.55 -4.24
C GLY A 117 4.17 1.07 -4.53
N VAL A 118 4.05 -0.25 -4.56
CA VAL A 118 2.78 -0.98 -4.70
C VAL A 118 2.66 -1.99 -3.57
N MET A 119 1.43 -2.37 -3.23
CA MET A 119 1.12 -3.46 -2.31
C MET A 119 0.21 -4.45 -3.03
N VAL A 120 0.57 -5.73 -2.99
CA VAL A 120 -0.12 -6.82 -3.69
C VAL A 120 -0.38 -7.94 -2.70
N GLU A 121 -1.59 -8.49 -2.70
CA GLU A 121 -1.96 -9.66 -1.90
C GLU A 121 -1.85 -10.91 -2.77
N SER A 122 -0.79 -11.68 -2.53
CA SER A 122 -0.42 -12.88 -3.28
C SER A 122 -0.18 -14.05 -2.33
N ASN A 123 -0.44 -15.26 -2.82
CA ASN A 123 -0.09 -16.50 -2.15
C ASN A 123 0.34 -17.55 -3.19
N LEU A 124 0.72 -18.74 -2.74
CA LEU A 124 1.09 -19.82 -3.67
C LEU A 124 -0.08 -20.17 -4.60
N GLU A 125 -1.27 -20.30 -4.01
CA GLU A 125 -2.52 -20.61 -4.70
C GLU A 125 -3.50 -19.43 -4.62
N GLY A 126 -4.29 -19.25 -5.67
CA GLY A 126 -5.26 -18.16 -5.78
C GLY A 126 -6.49 -18.33 -4.90
N GLY A 127 -7.14 -17.20 -4.61
CA GLY A 127 -8.37 -17.15 -3.83
C GLY A 127 -8.15 -17.17 -2.32
N ASN A 128 -9.15 -17.65 -1.59
CA ASN A 128 -9.09 -17.88 -0.15
C ASN A 128 -9.89 -19.13 0.26
N GLN A 129 -9.75 -19.48 1.53
CA GLN A 129 -10.50 -20.54 2.19
C GLN A 129 -10.96 -20.06 3.57
N LYS A 130 -11.99 -20.70 4.13
CA LYS A 130 -12.39 -20.44 5.51
C LYS A 130 -11.45 -21.16 6.47
N LEU A 131 -11.18 -20.53 7.61
CA LEU A 131 -10.50 -21.21 8.71
C LEU A 131 -11.38 -22.38 9.20
N SER A 132 -10.75 -23.54 9.40
CA SER A 132 -11.37 -24.77 9.86
C SER A 132 -10.77 -25.16 11.21
N ASP A 133 -11.59 -25.73 12.11
CA ASP A 133 -11.12 -26.30 13.38
C ASP A 133 -10.23 -27.54 13.14
N ASP A 134 -10.48 -28.27 12.06
CA ASP A 134 -9.57 -29.31 11.56
C ASP A 134 -8.57 -28.69 10.58
N LEU A 135 -7.36 -28.42 11.08
CA LEU A 135 -6.26 -27.85 10.31
C LEU A 135 -5.77 -28.76 9.17
N SER A 136 -6.03 -30.07 9.24
CA SER A 136 -5.64 -31.02 8.19
C SER A 136 -6.44 -30.84 6.90
N GLN A 137 -7.59 -30.17 6.96
CA GLN A 137 -8.43 -29.86 5.80
C GLN A 137 -8.03 -28.57 5.09
N LEU A 138 -7.09 -27.79 5.65
CA LEU A 138 -6.65 -26.55 5.03
C LEU A 138 -5.82 -26.88 3.78
N LYS A 139 -6.20 -26.26 2.67
CA LYS A 139 -5.42 -26.31 1.44
C LYS A 139 -4.12 -25.56 1.65
N TYR A 140 -3.00 -26.24 1.40
CA TYR A 140 -1.69 -25.62 1.44
C TYR A 140 -1.62 -24.46 0.45
N GLY A 141 -1.02 -23.34 0.85
CA GLY A 141 -0.78 -22.20 -0.04
C GLY A 141 -2.00 -21.32 -0.35
N VAL A 142 -3.17 -21.56 0.25
CA VAL A 142 -4.39 -20.75 0.06
C VAL A 142 -4.63 -19.86 1.29
N SER A 143 -4.89 -18.57 1.08
CA SER A 143 -5.15 -17.59 2.15
C SER A 143 -6.37 -17.97 3.02
N VAL A 144 -6.30 -17.75 4.33
CA VAL A 144 -7.45 -17.92 5.26
C VAL A 144 -8.19 -16.62 5.55
N THR A 145 -7.76 -15.52 4.91
CA THR A 145 -8.30 -14.16 5.09
C THR A 145 -8.84 -13.64 3.75
N ASP A 146 -8.36 -12.49 3.28
CA ASP A 146 -8.70 -11.97 1.96
C ASP A 146 -8.13 -12.85 0.84
N ALA A 147 -8.82 -12.85 -0.29
CA ALA A 147 -8.43 -13.61 -1.47
C ALA A 147 -7.16 -13.02 -2.10
N CYS A 148 -6.24 -13.89 -2.50
CA CYS A 148 -4.96 -13.51 -3.08
C CYS A 148 -4.88 -13.91 -4.56
N ILE A 149 -4.05 -13.23 -5.35
CA ILE A 149 -3.60 -13.79 -6.63
C ILE A 149 -2.65 -14.97 -6.39
N ASP A 150 -2.57 -15.89 -7.34
CA ASP A 150 -1.65 -17.01 -7.29
C ASP A 150 -0.20 -16.60 -7.60
N TRP A 151 0.71 -17.56 -7.47
CA TRP A 151 2.13 -17.35 -7.72
C TRP A 151 2.44 -16.98 -9.18
N GLU A 152 1.80 -17.63 -10.14
CA GLU A 152 2.07 -17.40 -11.56
C GLU A 152 1.66 -15.97 -11.96
N THR A 153 0.48 -15.52 -11.52
CA THR A 153 0.00 -14.15 -11.71
C THR A 153 0.93 -13.13 -11.04
N THR A 154 1.43 -13.46 -9.84
CA THR A 154 2.39 -12.60 -9.11
C THR A 154 3.69 -12.46 -9.90
N LYS A 155 4.27 -13.58 -10.32
CA LYS A 155 5.51 -13.63 -11.10
C LYS A 155 5.37 -12.81 -12.37
N ASP A 156 4.31 -13.04 -13.14
CA ASP A 156 4.09 -12.38 -14.43
C ASP A 156 3.87 -10.88 -14.26
N GLY A 157 3.06 -10.46 -13.28
CA GLY A 157 2.80 -9.05 -12.99
C GLY A 157 4.06 -8.28 -12.57
N ILE A 158 4.86 -8.85 -11.64
CA ILE A 158 6.08 -8.20 -11.16
C ILE A 158 7.16 -8.16 -12.25
N LEU A 159 7.37 -9.25 -12.99
CA LEU A 159 8.36 -9.29 -14.06
C LEU A 159 7.99 -8.36 -15.22
N SER A 160 6.71 -8.31 -15.61
CA SER A 160 6.22 -7.39 -16.65
C SER A 160 6.43 -5.92 -16.26
N MET A 161 6.06 -5.55 -15.03
CA MET A 161 6.28 -4.19 -14.52
C MET A 161 7.78 -3.87 -14.47
N ALA A 162 8.62 -4.79 -13.99
CA ALA A 162 10.06 -4.60 -13.93
C ALA A 162 10.68 -4.40 -15.32
N GLU A 163 10.25 -5.17 -16.32
CA GLU A 163 10.71 -5.04 -17.71
C GLU A 163 10.33 -3.68 -18.29
N LYS A 164 9.05 -3.29 -18.18
CA LYS A 164 8.53 -2.00 -18.68
C LYS A 164 9.24 -0.81 -18.04
N LEU A 165 9.51 -0.86 -16.73
CA LEU A 165 10.07 0.26 -15.98
C LEU A 165 11.59 0.38 -16.08
N ARG A 166 12.32 -0.71 -16.36
CA ARG A 166 13.79 -0.74 -16.39
C ARG A 166 14.45 0.41 -17.17
N PRO A 167 13.96 0.82 -18.36
CA PRO A 167 14.59 1.90 -19.12
C PRO A 167 14.54 3.27 -18.44
N ILE A 168 13.52 3.53 -17.62
CA ILE A 168 13.29 4.84 -17.00
C ILE A 168 13.72 4.91 -15.53
N MET A 169 13.88 3.78 -14.84
CA MET A 169 14.24 3.75 -13.42
C MET A 169 15.56 4.45 -13.10
N LYS A 170 16.58 4.34 -13.97
CA LYS A 170 17.87 5.03 -13.77
C LYS A 170 17.72 6.55 -13.73
N LYS A 171 16.87 7.11 -14.61
CA LYS A 171 16.60 8.56 -14.66
C LYS A 171 15.78 9.03 -13.46
N ARG A 172 14.92 8.16 -12.93
CA ARG A 172 14.07 8.47 -11.78
C ARG A 172 14.88 8.56 -10.48
N ALA A 173 15.82 7.64 -10.28
CA ALA A 173 16.66 7.61 -9.08
C ALA A 173 17.57 8.84 -8.95
N SER A 174 17.97 9.45 -10.07
CA SER A 174 18.81 10.66 -10.09
C SER A 174 18.06 11.97 -9.81
N ASN A 175 16.72 11.95 -9.80
CA ASN A 175 15.88 13.14 -9.63
C ASN A 175 15.36 13.34 -8.19
N LYS A 176 15.76 12.47 -7.26
CA LYS A 176 15.49 12.61 -5.82
C LYS A 176 16.75 13.08 -5.10
#